data_AF-A0A183E2D5-F1
#
_entry.id   AF-A0A183E2D5-F1
#
_cell.length_a   1.000
_cell.length_b   1.000
_cell.length_c   1.000
_cell.angle_alpha   90.00
_cell.angle_beta   90.00
_cell.angle_gamma   90.00
#
_symmetry.space_group_name_H-M   'P 1'
#
loop_
_entity.id
_entity.type
_entity.pdbx_description
1 polymer ?
#
loop_
_entity_poly.entity_id
_entity_poly.type
_entity_poly.pdbx_seq_one_letter_code
_entity_poly.pdbx_strand_id
1 'polypeptide(L)'
;MTPALKFEMDEWQKLWTSCERELCEWNVLLTYGSSNAVQDLGCVADAAWHLPQWSLLRDCVSQLEGCIPPDLYYKHTLYKAMLLNHDPIQEELSTDLPLTRITRELDNAKEDLIREWKRLPDIVSQSHVSILQAASQVQEIYEGSTLANHGHITIQTNPHVQVSLQSNPVGDAKQVVKAWRNRSCALSDAFSFWTDIHHWRILHYGFSSKVLQRFDPVSSFFFRCFFFCLEMYMWGNESNTEPNVFQSSQNHTLLPLHSAAHSQLQIARAARKAGLLNVANDTLSRLFFLKPLVSLKVFDSPDCYNNKLK
;
A
#
# COMPACT_ATOMS: atom_id res chain seq x y z
N MET A 1 16.69 15.06 33.87
CA MET A 1 15.59 14.07 33.78
C MET A 1 15.99 12.84 34.56
N THR A 2 15.13 12.33 35.45
CA THR A 2 15.43 11.09 36.18
C THR A 2 15.32 9.88 35.25
N PRO A 3 16.00 8.75 35.52
CA PRO A 3 15.88 7.55 34.69
C PRO A 3 14.44 7.03 34.56
N ALA A 4 13.65 7.10 35.64
CA ALA A 4 12.24 6.69 35.64
C ALA A 4 11.38 7.60 34.73
N LEU A 5 11.57 8.91 34.81
CA LEU A 5 10.87 9.86 33.94
C LEU A 5 11.26 9.67 32.46
N LYS A 6 12.53 9.33 32.19
CA LYS A 6 12.96 9.01 30.82
C LYS A 6 12.20 7.80 30.27
N PHE A 7 12.13 6.71 31.04
CA PHE A 7 11.42 5.50 30.63
C PHE A 7 9.94 5.76 30.34
N GLU A 8 9.27 6.53 31.22
CA GLU A 8 7.87 6.90 31.03
C GLU A 8 7.67 7.79 29.79
N MET A 9 8.54 8.76 29.56
CA MET A 9 8.50 9.59 28.35
C MET A 9 8.71 8.77 27.07
N ASP A 10 9.68 7.86 27.07
CA ASP A 10 9.94 6.98 25.91
C ASP A 10 8.71 6.10 25.61
N GLU A 11 7.98 5.66 26.65
CA GLU A 11 6.76 4.87 26.47
C GLU A 11 5.59 5.71 25.96
N TRP A 12 5.39 6.92 26.49
CA TRP A 12 4.38 7.84 25.97
C TRP A 12 4.62 8.19 24.50
N GLN A 13 5.89 8.37 24.15
CA GLN A 13 6.32 8.64 22.79
C GLN A 13 5.94 7.48 21.85
N LYS A 14 6.20 6.24 22.24
CA LYS A 14 5.79 5.03 21.48
C LYS A 14 4.28 4.90 21.35
N LEU A 15 3.55 5.09 22.45
CA LEU A 15 2.08 4.99 22.47
C LEU A 15 1.45 6.04 21.56
N TRP A 16 1.93 7.29 21.63
CA TRP A 16 1.46 8.36 20.77
C TRP A 16 1.71 8.04 19.29
N THR A 17 2.93 7.63 18.92
CA THR A 17 3.23 7.20 17.54
C THR A 17 2.31 6.07 17.08
N SER A 18 2.02 5.09 17.94
CA SER A 18 1.09 4.00 17.63
C SER A 18 -0.33 4.51 17.39
N CYS A 19 -0.82 5.43 18.24
CA CYS A 19 -2.13 6.05 18.06
C CYS A 19 -2.23 6.83 16.74
N GLU A 20 -1.23 7.63 16.39
CA GLU A 20 -1.23 8.39 15.14
C GLU A 20 -1.24 7.47 13.90
N ARG A 21 -0.56 6.29 13.97
CA ARG A 21 -0.66 5.27 12.92
C ARG A 21 -2.06 4.70 12.80
N GLU A 22 -2.72 4.38 13.92
CA GLU A 22 -4.11 3.93 13.94
C GLU A 22 -5.07 5.01 13.41
N LEU A 23 -4.72 6.30 13.55
CA LEU A 23 -5.50 7.41 13.00
C LEU A 23 -5.19 7.70 11.52
N CYS A 24 -4.17 7.08 10.93
CA CYS A 24 -3.66 7.37 9.59
C CYS A 24 -3.06 8.78 9.41
N GLU A 25 -2.56 9.40 10.47
CA GLU A 25 -2.00 10.75 10.43
C GLU A 25 -0.53 10.75 9.99
N TRP A 26 -0.27 10.24 8.79
CA TRP A 26 1.09 10.06 8.26
C TRP A 26 1.86 11.37 8.10
N ASN A 27 1.19 12.49 7.84
CA ASN A 27 1.83 13.81 7.77
C ASN A 27 2.36 14.28 9.14
N VAL A 28 1.62 13.98 10.21
CA VAL A 28 2.01 14.29 11.59
C VAL A 28 3.22 13.44 11.96
N LEU A 29 3.16 12.14 11.69
CA LEU A 29 4.26 11.20 11.92
C LEU A 29 5.53 11.57 11.15
N LEU A 30 5.39 12.01 9.89
CA LEU A 30 6.51 12.49 9.09
C LEU A 30 7.17 13.71 9.74
N THR A 31 6.37 14.73 10.07
CA THR A 31 6.87 15.97 10.69
C THR A 31 7.58 15.68 12.02
N TYR A 32 7.00 14.81 12.83
CA TYR A 32 7.53 14.40 14.11
C TYR A 32 8.84 13.61 13.97
N GLY A 33 8.88 12.58 13.12
CA GLY A 33 10.05 11.74 12.91
C GLY A 33 11.23 12.51 12.30
N SER A 34 10.95 13.48 11.43
CA SER A 34 11.95 14.36 10.83
C SER A 34 12.44 15.47 11.77
N SER A 35 11.84 15.62 12.95
CA SER A 35 12.26 16.66 13.90
C SER A 35 13.68 16.40 14.42
N ASN A 36 14.47 17.45 14.57
CA ASN A 36 15.87 17.36 15.05
C ASN A 36 15.99 16.75 16.46
N ALA A 37 14.92 16.78 17.26
CA ALA A 37 14.93 16.21 18.60
C ALA A 37 14.71 14.69 18.61
N VAL A 38 14.04 14.15 17.60
CA VAL A 38 13.61 12.74 17.55
C VAL A 38 14.44 11.94 16.56
N GLN A 39 14.54 12.42 15.31
CA GLN A 39 15.27 11.76 14.21
C GLN A 39 14.97 10.27 14.07
N ASP A 40 13.70 9.88 14.16
CA ASP A 40 13.26 8.49 14.04
C ASP A 40 13.11 8.10 12.56
N LEU A 41 14.19 7.58 11.99
CA LEU A 41 14.25 7.12 10.60
C LEU A 41 13.23 6.01 10.28
N GLY A 42 12.86 5.18 11.27
CA GLY A 42 11.86 4.14 11.07
C GLY A 42 10.47 4.73 10.88
N CYS A 43 10.11 5.70 11.73
CA CYS A 43 8.86 6.46 11.62
C CYS A 43 8.79 7.27 10.32
N VAL A 44 9.88 7.94 9.94
CA VAL A 44 9.95 8.70 8.67
C VAL A 44 9.80 7.75 7.48
N ALA A 45 10.48 6.59 7.48
CA ALA A 45 10.36 5.60 6.43
C ALA A 45 8.91 5.08 6.29
N ASP A 46 8.26 4.73 7.41
CA ASP A 46 6.87 4.31 7.43
C ASP A 46 5.95 5.39 6.82
N ALA A 47 6.07 6.65 7.26
CA ALA A 47 5.29 7.74 6.71
C ALA A 47 5.60 8.04 5.23
N ALA A 48 6.86 7.90 4.79
CA ALA A 48 7.28 8.24 3.44
C ALA A 48 6.64 7.33 2.39
N TRP A 49 6.62 6.01 2.59
CA TRP A 49 5.97 5.09 1.63
C TRP A 49 4.45 5.21 1.67
N HIS A 50 3.90 5.56 2.84
CA HIS A 50 2.50 5.91 2.98
C HIS A 50 2.13 7.23 2.34
N LEU A 51 3.07 8.16 2.09
CA LEU A 51 2.88 9.45 1.40
C LEU A 51 3.49 9.48 -0.02
N PRO A 52 3.70 8.29 -0.64
CA PRO A 52 4.56 8.03 -1.81
C PRO A 52 5.77 8.94 -2.02
N GLN A 53 6.43 9.35 -0.93
CA GLN A 53 7.68 10.10 -0.97
C GLN A 53 8.87 9.15 -1.13
N TRP A 54 8.95 8.49 -2.29
CA TRP A 54 9.94 7.44 -2.56
C TRP A 54 11.40 7.93 -2.45
N SER A 55 11.67 9.18 -2.83
CA SER A 55 12.99 9.79 -2.66
C SER A 55 13.37 9.90 -1.18
N LEU A 56 12.43 10.34 -0.34
CA LEU A 56 12.65 10.42 1.11
C LEU A 56 12.84 9.03 1.72
N LEU A 57 12.04 8.04 1.30
CA LEU A 57 12.22 6.66 1.73
C LEU A 57 13.61 6.13 1.40
N ARG A 58 14.13 6.44 0.21
CA ARG A 58 15.50 6.07 -0.21
C ARG A 58 16.55 6.69 0.70
N ASP A 59 16.40 7.98 1.04
CA ASP A 59 17.32 8.67 1.94
C ASP A 59 17.27 8.10 3.37
N CYS A 60 16.10 7.65 3.83
CA CYS A 60 15.99 6.97 5.12
C CYS A 60 16.64 5.59 5.09
N VAL A 61 16.39 4.81 4.03
CA VAL A 61 16.99 3.47 3.88
C VAL A 61 18.51 3.56 3.83
N SER A 62 19.07 4.51 3.08
CA SER A 62 20.53 4.71 3.00
C SER A 62 21.14 5.13 4.34
N GLN A 63 20.46 5.99 5.11
CA GLN A 63 20.91 6.37 6.45
C GLN A 63 20.83 5.24 7.47
N LEU A 64 19.86 4.33 7.32
CA LEU A 64 19.73 3.15 8.17
C LEU A 64 20.82 2.10 7.87
N GLU A 65 21.46 2.13 6.69
CA GLU A 65 22.50 1.16 6.34
C GLU A 65 23.67 1.21 7.34
N GLY A 66 23.95 0.08 7.98
CA GLY A 66 25.03 -0.05 8.96
C GLY A 66 24.67 0.33 10.40
N CYS A 67 23.46 0.86 10.66
CA CYS A 67 22.99 1.21 12.01
C CYS A 67 21.54 0.77 12.28
N ILE A 68 21.06 -0.26 11.58
CA ILE A 68 19.69 -0.76 11.68
C ILE A 68 19.40 -1.24 13.11
N PRO A 69 18.40 -0.68 13.80
CA PRO A 69 18.00 -1.19 15.10
C PRO A 69 17.33 -2.57 14.96
N PRO A 70 17.43 -3.47 15.95
CA PRO A 70 16.97 -4.85 15.82
C PRO A 70 15.52 -4.99 15.38
N ASP A 71 14.68 -4.10 15.87
CA ASP A 71 13.23 -4.08 15.66
C ASP A 71 12.85 -3.75 14.20
N LEU A 72 13.79 -3.18 13.43
CA LEU A 72 13.59 -2.73 12.05
C LEU A 72 14.26 -3.63 10.99
N TYR A 73 14.94 -4.73 11.37
CA TYR A 73 15.66 -5.56 10.38
C TYR A 73 14.78 -6.00 9.20
N TYR A 74 13.63 -6.63 9.48
CA TYR A 74 12.75 -7.08 8.41
C TYR A 74 12.13 -5.88 7.66
N LYS A 75 11.73 -4.82 8.37
CA LYS A 75 11.13 -3.62 7.76
C LYS A 75 12.08 -2.92 6.80
N HIS A 76 13.34 -2.79 7.16
CA HIS A 76 14.37 -2.21 6.29
C HIS A 76 14.50 -3.00 4.98
N THR A 77 14.49 -4.34 5.07
CA THR A 77 14.49 -5.21 3.89
C THR A 77 13.21 -5.05 3.06
N LEU A 78 12.05 -4.88 3.71
CA LEU A 78 10.80 -4.55 3.02
C LEU A 78 10.89 -3.20 2.29
N TYR A 79 11.42 -2.15 2.93
CA TYR A 79 11.58 -0.83 2.31
C TYR A 79 12.45 -0.89 1.06
N LYS A 80 13.54 -1.68 1.08
CA LYS A 80 14.36 -1.95 -0.11
C LYS A 80 13.55 -2.57 -1.24
N ALA A 81 12.76 -3.61 -0.94
CA ALA A 81 11.89 -4.23 -1.93
C ALA A 81 10.79 -3.27 -2.43
N MET A 82 10.23 -2.42 -1.58
CA MET A 82 9.25 -1.40 -1.98
C MET A 82 9.85 -0.35 -2.92
N LEU A 83 11.07 0.13 -2.64
CA LEU A 83 11.80 1.06 -3.50
C LEU A 83 12.06 0.49 -4.89
N LEU A 84 12.48 -0.79 -4.97
CA LEU A 84 12.70 -1.46 -6.25
C LEU A 84 11.43 -1.56 -7.11
N ASN A 85 10.24 -1.52 -6.50
CA ASN A 85 8.97 -1.53 -7.21
C ASN A 85 8.58 -0.17 -7.79
N HIS A 86 8.73 0.89 -6.99
CA HIS A 86 8.18 2.20 -7.30
C HIS A 86 9.20 3.19 -7.85
N ASP A 87 10.47 3.06 -7.46
CA ASP A 87 11.56 3.96 -7.85
C ASP A 87 12.85 3.16 -8.10
N PRO A 88 12.91 2.31 -9.15
CA PRO A 88 14.12 1.58 -9.48
C PRO A 88 15.18 2.54 -10.06
N ILE A 89 16.37 2.60 -9.46
CA ILE A 89 17.52 3.32 -10.05
C ILE A 89 17.97 2.56 -11.31
N GLN A 90 18.17 3.28 -12.42
CA GLN A 90 18.52 2.67 -13.71
C GLN A 90 19.88 1.94 -13.69
N GLU A 91 20.86 2.45 -12.94
CA GLU A 91 22.17 1.79 -12.75
C GLU A 91 22.03 0.43 -12.04
N GLU A 92 21.10 0.34 -11.11
CA GLU A 92 20.79 -0.85 -10.31
C GLU A 92 20.06 -1.97 -11.08
N LEU A 93 19.54 -1.65 -12.27
CA LEU A 93 18.83 -2.57 -13.17
C LEU A 93 19.76 -3.24 -14.20
N SER A 94 20.99 -2.74 -14.32
CA SER A 94 21.93 -3.11 -15.38
C SER A 94 22.58 -4.50 -15.19
N THR A 95 22.53 -5.06 -13.98
CA THR A 95 23.28 -6.27 -13.60
C THR A 95 22.38 -7.48 -13.35
N ASP A 96 21.17 -7.29 -12.79
CA ASP A 96 20.21 -8.35 -12.46
C ASP A 96 18.79 -7.94 -12.83
N LEU A 97 17.93 -8.91 -13.18
CA LEU A 97 16.51 -8.66 -13.38
C LEU A 97 15.89 -8.10 -12.08
N PRO A 98 15.14 -6.98 -12.09
CA PRO A 98 14.59 -6.35 -10.89
C PRO A 98 13.81 -7.32 -9.99
N LEU A 99 13.01 -8.21 -10.59
CA LEU A 99 12.23 -9.20 -9.85
C LEU A 99 13.11 -10.20 -9.09
N THR A 100 14.28 -10.55 -9.60
CA THR A 100 15.24 -11.45 -8.94
C THR A 100 15.81 -10.79 -7.68
N ARG A 101 16.21 -9.51 -7.77
CA ARG A 101 16.71 -8.76 -6.62
C ARG A 101 15.64 -8.61 -5.55
N ILE A 102 14.42 -8.23 -5.95
CA ILE A 102 13.28 -8.16 -5.04
C ILE A 102 13.03 -9.49 -4.34
N THR A 103 13.01 -10.60 -5.10
CA THR A 103 12.77 -11.94 -4.52
C THR A 103 13.82 -12.27 -3.47
N ARG A 104 15.09 -11.96 -3.74
CA ARG A 104 16.19 -12.16 -2.79
C ARG A 104 16.02 -11.31 -1.53
N GLU A 105 15.67 -10.03 -1.64
CA GLU A 105 15.39 -9.20 -0.46
C GLU A 105 14.21 -9.78 0.35
N LEU A 106 13.13 -10.18 -0.32
CA LEU A 106 11.98 -10.76 0.36
C LEU A 106 12.28 -12.11 1.02
N ASP A 107 13.19 -12.91 0.44
CA ASP A 107 13.64 -14.16 1.07
C ASP A 107 14.50 -13.89 2.32
N ASN A 108 15.37 -12.88 2.31
CA ASN A 108 16.09 -12.44 3.51
C ASN A 108 15.11 -12.03 4.63
N ALA A 109 14.06 -11.28 4.29
CA ALA A 109 13.02 -10.90 5.25
C ALA A 109 12.28 -12.13 5.81
N LYS A 110 11.97 -13.13 4.98
CA LYS A 110 11.36 -14.39 5.46
C LYS A 110 12.27 -15.13 6.45
N GLU A 111 13.57 -15.17 6.19
CA GLU A 111 14.53 -15.80 7.10
C GLU A 111 14.60 -15.09 8.44
N ASP A 112 14.57 -13.75 8.46
CA ASP A 112 14.50 -12.96 9.69
C ASP A 112 13.21 -13.28 10.47
N LEU A 113 12.06 -13.30 9.78
CA LEU A 113 10.76 -13.62 10.40
C LEU A 113 10.72 -15.05 10.97
N ILE A 114 11.31 -16.02 10.27
CA ILE A 114 11.44 -17.41 10.77
C ILE A 114 12.33 -17.47 12.01
N ARG A 115 13.41 -16.67 12.04
CA ARG A 115 14.30 -16.57 13.20
C ARG A 115 13.55 -15.98 14.41
N GLU A 116 12.77 -14.92 14.22
CA GLU A 116 11.93 -14.35 15.30
C GLU A 116 10.85 -15.33 15.76
N TRP A 117 10.21 -16.04 14.84
CA TRP A 117 9.20 -17.05 15.18
C TRP A 117 9.78 -18.12 16.11
N LYS A 118 10.97 -18.64 15.79
CA LYS A 118 11.66 -19.66 16.58
C LYS A 118 12.15 -19.17 17.95
N ARG A 119 12.20 -17.85 18.20
CA ARG A 119 12.56 -17.29 19.51
C ARG A 119 11.36 -17.27 20.47
N LEU A 120 10.14 -17.32 19.95
CA LEU A 120 8.93 -17.35 20.76
C LEU A 120 8.66 -18.77 21.30
N PRO A 121 7.86 -18.92 22.38
CA PRO A 121 7.42 -20.23 22.84
C PRO A 121 6.64 -20.99 21.76
N ASP A 122 6.73 -22.32 21.75
CA ASP A 122 6.04 -23.20 20.78
C ASP A 122 4.52 -23.00 20.73
N ILE A 123 3.92 -22.46 21.80
CA ILE A 123 2.49 -22.18 21.89
C ILE A 123 2.19 -20.87 21.16
N VAL A 124 1.44 -20.98 20.06
CA VAL A 124 0.97 -19.83 19.27
C VAL A 124 0.09 -18.92 20.13
N SER A 125 0.43 -17.64 20.15
CA SER A 125 -0.20 -16.61 20.98
C SER A 125 -0.14 -15.23 20.29
N GLN A 126 -0.63 -14.18 20.95
CA GLN A 126 -0.66 -12.82 20.39
C GLN A 126 0.73 -12.29 19.97
N SER A 127 1.81 -12.75 20.60
CA SER A 127 3.17 -12.38 20.20
C SER A 127 3.54 -12.83 18.78
N HIS A 128 2.88 -13.87 18.26
CA HIS A 128 3.13 -14.38 16.92
C HIS A 128 2.39 -13.59 15.83
N VAL A 129 1.35 -12.83 16.19
CA VAL A 129 0.47 -12.13 15.24
C VAL A 129 1.26 -11.11 14.41
N SER A 130 2.16 -10.35 15.03
CA SER A 130 3.01 -9.37 14.35
C SER A 130 3.91 -10.02 13.28
N ILE A 131 4.42 -11.23 13.55
CA ILE A 131 5.24 -12.00 12.59
C ILE A 131 4.39 -12.48 11.41
N LEU A 132 3.17 -12.96 11.68
CA LEU A 132 2.23 -13.38 10.63
C LEU A 132 1.78 -12.20 9.75
N GLN A 133 1.54 -11.04 10.36
CA GLN A 133 1.23 -9.80 9.66
C GLN A 133 2.39 -9.38 8.76
N ALA A 134 3.63 -9.39 9.28
CA ALA A 134 4.82 -9.12 8.49
C ALA A 134 5.01 -10.12 7.33
N ALA A 135 4.75 -11.41 7.55
CA ALA A 135 4.79 -12.42 6.50
C ALA A 135 3.72 -12.18 5.42
N SER A 136 2.52 -11.72 5.81
CA SER A 136 1.49 -11.29 4.87
C SER A 136 1.94 -10.08 4.05
N GLN A 137 2.63 -9.12 4.68
CA GLN A 137 3.18 -7.94 4.00
C GLN A 137 4.28 -8.32 3.00
N VAL A 138 5.18 -9.24 3.34
CA VAL A 138 6.17 -9.82 2.39
C VAL A 138 5.47 -10.36 1.14
N GLN A 139 4.37 -11.10 1.31
CA GLN A 139 3.60 -11.65 0.20
C GLN A 139 2.92 -10.56 -0.64
N GLU A 140 2.33 -9.54 -0.01
CA GLU A 140 1.75 -8.40 -0.71
C GLU A 140 2.80 -7.65 -1.54
N ILE A 141 4.02 -7.49 -1.03
CA ILE A 141 5.11 -6.83 -1.76
C ILE A 141 5.54 -7.68 -2.95
N TYR A 142 5.70 -8.99 -2.78
CA TYR A 142 6.01 -9.91 -3.89
C TYR A 142 4.96 -9.85 -5.01
N GLU A 143 3.68 -9.93 -4.65
CA GLU A 143 2.57 -9.85 -5.60
C GLU A 143 2.50 -8.48 -6.29
N GLY A 144 2.76 -7.40 -5.54
CA GLY A 144 2.90 -6.05 -6.08
C GLY A 144 4.06 -5.96 -7.08
N SER A 145 5.16 -6.65 -6.81
CA SER A 145 6.33 -6.67 -7.69
C SER A 145 6.09 -7.33 -9.03
N THR A 146 5.24 -8.35 -9.04
CA THR A 146 4.75 -8.95 -10.28
C THR A 146 3.99 -7.93 -11.13
N LEU A 147 3.15 -7.10 -10.49
CA LEU A 147 2.41 -6.03 -11.17
C LEU A 147 3.33 -4.91 -11.68
N ALA A 148 4.27 -4.45 -10.83
CA ALA A 148 5.20 -3.38 -11.14
C ALA A 148 6.12 -3.76 -12.31
N ASN A 149 6.68 -4.97 -12.30
CA ASN A 149 7.54 -5.47 -13.38
C ASN A 149 6.82 -5.44 -14.74
N HIS A 150 5.61 -5.99 -14.81
CA HIS A 150 4.79 -5.94 -16.02
C HIS A 150 4.41 -4.51 -16.42
N GLY A 151 4.13 -3.64 -15.44
CA GLY A 151 3.81 -2.23 -15.64
C GLY A 151 4.97 -1.44 -16.24
N HIS A 152 6.19 -1.59 -15.72
CA HIS A 152 7.40 -0.92 -16.20
C HIS A 152 7.78 -1.37 -17.61
N ILE A 153 7.71 -2.68 -17.89
CA ILE A 153 7.92 -3.22 -19.25
C ILE A 153 6.92 -2.60 -20.24
N THR A 154 5.66 -2.44 -19.81
CA THR A 154 4.61 -1.82 -20.63
C THR A 154 4.89 -0.34 -20.93
N ILE A 155 5.52 0.40 -20.00
CA ILE A 155 5.90 1.81 -20.17
C ILE A 155 7.10 1.96 -21.12
N GLN A 156 8.11 1.10 -20.99
CA GLN A 156 9.38 1.23 -21.71
C GLN A 156 9.31 0.74 -23.16
N THR A 157 8.29 -0.02 -23.54
CA THR A 157 8.22 -0.68 -24.85
C THR A 157 7.38 0.12 -25.85
N ASN A 158 7.95 0.40 -27.02
CA ASN A 158 7.29 1.16 -28.09
C ASN A 158 6.00 0.42 -28.54
N PRO A 159 4.85 1.11 -28.72
CA PRO A 159 3.57 0.49 -29.04
C PRO A 159 3.54 -0.44 -30.27
N HIS A 160 4.54 -0.39 -31.15
CA HIS A 160 4.69 -1.26 -32.33
C HIS A 160 5.64 -2.44 -32.17
N VAL A 161 6.38 -2.55 -31.06
CA VAL A 161 7.28 -3.69 -30.81
C VAL A 161 6.50 -4.73 -30.03
N GLN A 162 6.19 -5.86 -30.67
CA GLN A 162 5.70 -7.03 -29.97
C GLN A 162 6.84 -7.61 -29.15
N VAL A 163 6.87 -7.32 -27.86
CA VAL A 163 7.74 -8.06 -26.94
C VAL A 163 7.23 -9.49 -26.91
N SER A 164 8.07 -10.43 -27.32
CA SER A 164 7.83 -11.86 -27.15
C SER A 164 7.89 -12.21 -25.67
N LEU A 165 6.82 -11.94 -24.91
CA LEU A 165 6.71 -12.43 -23.55
C LEU A 165 6.21 -13.88 -23.60
N GLN A 166 7.05 -14.81 -23.15
CA GLN A 166 6.61 -16.13 -22.69
C GLN A 166 5.63 -16.04 -21.50
N SER A 167 5.43 -14.85 -20.92
CA SER A 167 4.49 -14.58 -19.83
C SER A 167 3.21 -13.89 -20.32
N ASN A 168 2.11 -14.12 -19.61
CA ASN A 168 0.80 -13.51 -19.86
C ASN A 168 0.60 -12.35 -18.87
N PRO A 169 1.13 -11.13 -19.13
CA PRO A 169 1.15 -10.03 -18.16
C PRO A 169 -0.26 -9.61 -17.72
N VAL A 170 -1.24 -9.67 -18.63
CA VAL A 170 -2.66 -9.41 -18.33
C VAL A 170 -3.25 -10.50 -17.45
N GLY A 171 -2.93 -11.77 -17.72
CA GLY A 171 -3.35 -12.91 -16.92
C GLY A 171 -2.80 -12.83 -15.50
N ASP A 172 -1.51 -12.55 -15.35
CA ASP A 172 -0.84 -12.43 -14.05
C ASP A 172 -1.42 -11.26 -13.26
N ALA A 173 -1.61 -10.10 -13.89
CA ALA A 173 -2.22 -8.95 -13.24
C ALA A 173 -3.65 -9.22 -12.75
N LYS A 174 -4.46 -9.91 -13.56
CA LYS A 174 -5.82 -10.33 -13.15
C LYS A 174 -5.78 -11.31 -11.98
N GLN A 175 -4.82 -12.25 -11.97
CA GLN A 175 -4.67 -13.20 -10.88
C GLN A 175 -4.33 -12.51 -9.57
N VAL A 176 -3.35 -11.61 -9.56
CA VAL A 176 -2.98 -10.83 -8.37
C VAL A 176 -4.15 -9.99 -7.87
N VAL A 177 -4.80 -9.22 -8.74
CA VAL A 177 -5.93 -8.37 -8.34
C VAL A 177 -7.11 -9.20 -7.79
N LYS A 178 -7.37 -10.38 -8.37
CA LYS A 178 -8.39 -11.30 -7.87
C LYS A 178 -7.99 -11.91 -6.52
N ALA A 179 -6.72 -12.28 -6.33
CA ALA A 179 -6.22 -12.80 -5.07
C ALA A 179 -6.36 -11.76 -3.94
N TRP A 180 -5.95 -10.51 -4.17
CA TRP A 180 -6.09 -9.42 -3.21
C TRP A 180 -7.54 -9.15 -2.82
N ARG A 181 -8.46 -9.19 -3.80
CA ARG A 181 -9.89 -9.03 -3.52
C ARG A 181 -10.45 -10.12 -2.61
N ASN A 182 -9.93 -11.35 -2.71
CA ASN A 182 -10.39 -12.50 -1.93
C ASN A 182 -9.62 -12.69 -0.62
N ARG A 183 -8.51 -11.97 -0.42
CA ARG A 183 -7.66 -12.01 0.78
C ARG A 183 -7.90 -10.76 1.63
N SER A 184 -8.75 -10.87 2.66
CA SER A 184 -8.97 -9.81 3.66
C SER A 184 -8.16 -10.07 4.92
N CYS A 185 -7.72 -8.99 5.58
CA CYS A 185 -7.15 -9.06 6.93
C CYS A 185 -8.20 -9.58 7.93
N ALA A 186 -7.75 -10.04 9.11
CA ALA A 186 -8.66 -10.42 10.17
C ALA A 186 -9.30 -9.16 10.77
N LEU A 187 -10.59 -9.25 11.10
CA LEU A 187 -11.31 -8.13 11.71
C LEU A 187 -10.80 -7.76 13.11
N SER A 188 -10.01 -8.65 13.72
CA SER A 188 -9.33 -8.43 15.01
C SER A 188 -7.95 -7.81 14.86
N ASP A 189 -7.43 -7.67 13.64
CA ASP A 189 -6.13 -7.02 13.40
C ASP A 189 -6.21 -5.53 13.75
N ALA A 190 -5.07 -4.97 14.17
CA ALA A 190 -4.90 -3.53 14.39
C ALA A 190 -5.22 -2.75 13.11
N PHE A 191 -5.80 -1.56 13.24
CA PHE A 191 -6.23 -0.80 12.07
C PHE A 191 -5.02 -0.30 11.27
N SER A 192 -3.88 0.00 11.91
CA SER A 192 -2.62 0.28 11.22
C SER A 192 -2.24 -0.82 10.21
N PHE A 193 -2.37 -2.10 10.56
CA PHE A 193 -2.12 -3.20 9.63
C PHE A 193 -3.10 -3.20 8.45
N TRP A 194 -4.38 -2.91 8.70
CA TRP A 194 -5.35 -2.73 7.61
C TRP A 194 -4.94 -1.60 6.67
N THR A 195 -4.42 -0.50 7.20
CA THR A 195 -3.99 0.67 6.43
C THR A 195 -2.74 0.37 5.61
N ASP A 196 -1.80 -0.43 6.14
CA ASP A 196 -0.60 -0.85 5.44
C ASP A 196 -0.96 -1.62 4.16
N ILE A 197 -1.82 -2.64 4.31
CA ILE A 197 -2.30 -3.48 3.21
C ILE A 197 -3.11 -2.66 2.21
N HIS A 198 -3.99 -1.78 2.71
CA HIS A 198 -4.81 -0.92 1.86
C HIS A 198 -3.96 0.02 1.00
N HIS A 199 -3.07 0.81 1.63
CA HIS A 199 -2.23 1.77 0.93
C HIS A 199 -1.32 1.09 -0.10
N TRP A 200 -0.70 -0.04 0.26
CA TRP A 200 0.12 -0.81 -0.68
C TRP A 200 -0.65 -1.26 -1.93
N ARG A 201 -1.86 -1.79 -1.74
CA ARG A 201 -2.71 -2.22 -2.86
C ARG A 201 -3.16 -1.05 -3.74
N ILE A 202 -3.52 0.08 -3.13
CA ILE A 202 -3.89 1.30 -3.86
C ILE A 202 -2.75 1.77 -4.76
N LEU A 203 -1.51 1.80 -4.25
CA LEU A 203 -0.31 2.15 -5.03
C LEU A 203 -0.14 1.24 -6.27
N HIS A 204 -0.44 -0.05 -6.13
CA HIS A 204 -0.24 -1.04 -7.20
C HIS A 204 -1.37 -1.15 -8.22
N TYR A 205 -2.60 -0.77 -7.86
CA TYR A 205 -3.70 -0.73 -8.82
C TYR A 205 -3.41 0.22 -10.00
N GLY A 206 -2.54 1.22 -9.81
CA GLY A 206 -2.01 2.04 -10.90
C GLY A 206 -1.19 1.26 -11.92
N PHE A 207 -0.26 0.42 -11.47
CA PHE A 207 0.51 -0.45 -12.35
C PHE A 207 -0.39 -1.45 -13.07
N SER A 208 -1.32 -2.10 -12.35
CA SER A 208 -2.28 -3.02 -12.99
C SER A 208 -3.11 -2.33 -14.08
N SER A 209 -3.52 -1.08 -13.84
CA SER A 209 -4.29 -0.30 -14.82
C SER A 209 -3.47 -0.03 -16.08
N LYS A 210 -2.19 0.36 -15.94
CA LYS A 210 -1.29 0.59 -17.08
C LYS A 210 -1.08 -0.68 -17.92
N VAL A 211 -0.90 -1.84 -17.26
CA VAL A 211 -0.81 -3.14 -17.94
C VAL A 211 -2.07 -3.44 -18.74
N LEU A 212 -3.26 -3.25 -18.14
CA LEU A 212 -4.53 -3.56 -18.81
C LEU A 212 -4.86 -2.59 -19.95
N GLN A 213 -4.48 -1.30 -19.85
CA GLN A 213 -4.71 -0.28 -20.88
C GLN A 213 -3.99 -0.60 -22.20
N ARG A 214 -2.78 -1.15 -22.15
CA ARG A 214 -1.99 -1.49 -23.34
C ARG A 214 -2.69 -2.48 -24.26
N PHE A 215 -3.54 -3.34 -23.70
CA PHE A 215 -4.24 -4.40 -24.41
C PHE A 215 -5.73 -4.09 -24.66
N ASP A 216 -6.24 -2.92 -24.23
CA ASP A 216 -7.60 -2.43 -24.52
C ASP A 216 -7.67 -0.88 -24.66
N PRO A 217 -7.55 -0.33 -25.89
CA PRO A 217 -7.44 1.11 -26.15
C PRO A 217 -8.73 1.92 -25.98
N VAL A 218 -9.90 1.29 -25.76
CA VAL A 218 -11.20 2.00 -25.63
C VAL A 218 -11.34 2.74 -24.28
N SER A 219 -10.42 2.51 -23.33
CA SER A 219 -10.54 2.92 -21.92
C SER A 219 -9.75 4.17 -21.50
N SER A 220 -9.05 4.83 -22.43
CA SER A 220 -8.02 5.86 -22.15
C SER A 220 -8.50 7.08 -21.34
N PHE A 221 -9.77 7.51 -21.51
CA PHE A 221 -10.28 8.72 -20.86
C PHE A 221 -10.66 8.53 -19.39
N PHE A 222 -11.32 7.41 -19.05
CA PHE A 222 -11.79 7.11 -17.70
C PHE A 222 -10.66 6.94 -16.69
N PHE A 223 -9.58 6.29 -17.11
CA PHE A 223 -8.46 5.98 -16.24
C PHE A 223 -7.62 7.20 -15.89
N ARG A 224 -7.49 8.15 -16.83
CA ARG A 224 -6.78 9.42 -16.59
C ARG A 224 -7.49 10.25 -15.52
N CYS A 225 -8.81 10.35 -15.56
CA CYS A 225 -9.59 11.08 -14.55
C CYS A 225 -9.57 10.38 -13.19
N PHE A 226 -9.72 9.05 -13.14
CA PHE A 226 -9.67 8.30 -11.88
C PHE A 226 -8.34 8.46 -11.14
N PHE A 227 -7.22 8.28 -11.86
CA PHE A 227 -5.90 8.28 -11.23
C PHE A 227 -5.44 9.68 -10.84
N PHE A 228 -5.78 10.70 -11.64
CA PHE A 228 -5.52 12.10 -11.30
C PHE A 228 -6.32 12.53 -10.06
N CYS A 229 -7.61 12.16 -9.97
CA CYS A 229 -8.40 12.40 -8.76
C CYS A 229 -7.90 11.58 -7.56
N LEU A 230 -7.54 10.31 -7.73
CA LEU A 230 -7.08 9.47 -6.62
C LEU A 230 -5.71 9.91 -6.08
N GLU A 231 -4.76 10.28 -6.94
CA GLU A 231 -3.48 10.85 -6.50
C GLU A 231 -3.67 12.23 -5.83
N MET A 232 -4.48 13.12 -6.39
CA MET A 232 -4.74 14.41 -5.75
C MET A 232 -5.45 14.30 -4.40
N TYR A 233 -6.49 13.46 -4.31
CA TYR A 233 -7.35 13.38 -3.11
C TYR A 233 -6.78 12.49 -2.01
N MET A 234 -5.93 11.50 -2.34
CA MET A 234 -5.22 10.70 -1.34
C MET A 234 -4.05 11.46 -0.70
N TRP A 235 -3.43 12.41 -1.45
CA TRP A 235 -2.23 13.16 -1.02
C TRP A 235 -2.47 14.65 -0.71
N GLY A 236 -3.73 15.09 -0.61
CA GLY A 236 -4.08 16.39 -0.04
C GLY A 236 -3.87 17.63 -0.92
N ASN A 237 -3.93 17.49 -2.25
CA ASN A 237 -3.98 18.67 -3.14
C ASN A 237 -5.41 18.90 -3.63
N GLU A 238 -6.08 19.92 -3.07
CA GLU A 238 -7.37 20.41 -3.57
C GLU A 238 -7.18 21.12 -4.92
N SER A 239 -7.70 20.53 -6.00
CA SER A 239 -8.04 21.29 -7.19
C SER A 239 -9.38 20.83 -7.74
N ASN A 240 -10.28 21.79 -7.93
CA ASN A 240 -11.64 21.56 -8.37
C ASN A 240 -11.64 21.22 -9.87
N THR A 241 -11.71 19.92 -10.19
CA THR A 241 -12.05 19.49 -11.55
C THR A 241 -13.08 18.38 -11.50
N GLU A 242 -14.29 18.67 -12.00
CA GLU A 242 -15.38 17.71 -12.10
C GLU A 242 -15.05 16.62 -13.14
N PRO A 243 -15.19 15.32 -12.81
CA PRO A 243 -15.04 14.26 -13.78
C PRO A 243 -16.32 14.08 -14.61
N ASN A 244 -16.19 14.16 -15.95
CA ASN A 244 -17.27 13.86 -16.89
C ASN A 244 -17.69 12.38 -16.83
N VAL A 245 -19.00 12.14 -16.77
CA VAL A 245 -19.65 10.83 -16.71
C VAL A 245 -19.72 10.21 -18.11
N PHE A 246 -19.24 8.96 -18.27
CA PHE A 246 -19.54 8.14 -19.44
C PHE A 246 -19.81 6.69 -19.01
N GLN A 247 -20.54 5.91 -19.80
CA GLN A 247 -20.76 4.47 -19.61
C GLN A 247 -19.94 3.69 -20.64
N SER A 248 -19.21 2.63 -20.23
CA SER A 248 -18.59 1.69 -21.16
C SER A 248 -18.82 0.22 -20.75
N SER A 249 -18.92 -0.63 -21.76
CA SER A 249 -19.53 -1.96 -21.76
C SER A 249 -18.51 -3.12 -21.94
N GLN A 250 -17.30 -2.99 -21.40
CA GLN A 250 -16.29 -4.07 -21.37
C GLN A 250 -15.83 -4.38 -19.94
N ASN A 251 -16.15 -5.57 -19.45
CA ASN A 251 -16.06 -5.97 -18.03
C ASN A 251 -14.63 -6.18 -17.48
N HIS A 252 -13.61 -6.31 -18.34
CA HIS A 252 -12.25 -6.66 -17.90
C HIS A 252 -11.41 -5.46 -17.49
N THR A 253 -11.75 -4.29 -18.05
CA THR A 253 -10.90 -3.10 -17.99
C THR A 253 -11.17 -2.31 -16.71
N LEU A 254 -12.37 -2.43 -16.13
CA LEU A 254 -12.74 -1.85 -14.84
C LEU A 254 -12.21 -2.63 -13.62
N LEU A 255 -11.50 -3.75 -13.80
CA LEU A 255 -11.13 -4.65 -12.69
C LEU A 255 -10.28 -3.97 -11.59
N PRO A 256 -9.20 -3.23 -11.89
CA PRO A 256 -8.43 -2.54 -10.86
C PRO A 256 -9.25 -1.44 -10.18
N LEU A 257 -10.09 -0.74 -10.93
CA LEU A 257 -10.99 0.31 -10.43
C LEU A 257 -12.02 -0.24 -9.44
N HIS A 258 -12.70 -1.33 -9.80
CA HIS A 258 -13.62 -2.03 -8.92
C HIS A 258 -12.92 -2.59 -7.67
N SER A 259 -11.71 -3.10 -7.83
CA SER A 259 -10.91 -3.64 -6.72
C SER A 259 -10.42 -2.54 -5.78
N ALA A 260 -10.04 -1.37 -6.30
CA ALA A 260 -9.72 -0.18 -5.50
C ALA A 260 -10.93 0.28 -4.68
N ALA A 261 -12.09 0.43 -5.32
CA ALA A 261 -13.34 0.76 -4.63
C ALA A 261 -13.73 -0.30 -3.58
N HIS A 262 -13.49 -1.58 -3.87
CA HIS A 262 -13.69 -2.65 -2.90
C HIS A 262 -12.74 -2.53 -1.70
N SER A 263 -11.44 -2.29 -1.95
CA SER A 263 -10.44 -2.07 -0.90
C SER A 263 -10.83 -0.89 0.00
N GLN A 264 -11.29 0.22 -0.61
CA GLN A 264 -11.78 1.41 0.11
C GLN A 264 -12.97 1.11 1.02
N LEU A 265 -13.90 0.26 0.57
CA LEU A 265 -15.04 -0.15 1.40
C LEU A 265 -14.60 -1.05 2.56
N GLN A 266 -13.62 -1.93 2.34
CA GLN A 266 -13.09 -2.81 3.39
C GLN A 266 -12.38 -2.01 4.49
N ILE A 267 -11.54 -1.04 4.12
CA ILE A 267 -10.85 -0.19 5.12
C ILE A 267 -11.85 0.65 5.91
N ALA A 268 -12.88 1.21 5.26
CA ALA A 268 -13.95 1.95 5.96
C ALA A 268 -14.72 1.08 6.97
N ARG A 269 -14.98 -0.19 6.61
CA ARG A 269 -15.62 -1.16 7.52
C ARG A 269 -14.72 -1.51 8.70
N ALA A 270 -13.42 -1.69 8.46
CA ALA A 270 -12.44 -1.94 9.50
C ALA A 270 -12.35 -0.75 10.48
N ALA A 271 -12.27 0.47 9.95
CA ALA A 271 -12.24 1.71 10.75
C ALA A 271 -13.47 1.82 11.67
N ARG A 272 -14.67 1.57 11.12
CA ARG A 272 -15.92 1.60 11.90
C ARG A 272 -15.93 0.54 13.00
N LYS A 273 -15.42 -0.67 12.72
CA LYS A 273 -15.33 -1.74 13.73
C LYS A 273 -14.30 -1.45 14.82
N ALA A 274 -13.22 -0.76 14.48
CA ALA A 274 -12.24 -0.25 15.44
C ALA A 274 -12.73 0.95 16.26
N GLY A 275 -13.93 1.48 15.99
CA GLY A 275 -14.48 2.66 16.67
C GLY A 275 -13.97 4.00 16.13
N LEU A 276 -13.18 3.99 15.04
CA LEU A 276 -12.60 5.16 14.40
C LEU A 276 -13.59 5.79 13.42
N LEU A 277 -14.65 6.41 13.94
CA LEU A 277 -15.76 6.93 13.14
C LEU A 277 -15.35 8.05 12.18
N ASN A 278 -14.43 8.92 12.59
CA ASN A 278 -13.92 10.01 11.76
C ASN A 278 -13.15 9.46 10.55
N VAL A 279 -12.25 8.51 10.79
CA VAL A 279 -11.48 7.83 9.73
C VAL A 279 -12.41 7.04 8.81
N ALA A 280 -13.43 6.38 9.35
CA ALA A 280 -14.44 5.68 8.55
C ALA A 280 -15.23 6.65 7.63
N ASN A 281 -15.59 7.83 8.13
CA ASN A 281 -16.29 8.83 7.33
C ASN A 281 -15.38 9.46 6.27
N ASP A 282 -14.12 9.74 6.60
CA ASP A 282 -13.15 10.28 5.64
C ASP A 282 -12.87 9.27 4.51
N THR A 283 -12.61 8.01 4.87
CA THR A 283 -12.40 6.93 3.88
C THR A 283 -13.64 6.70 3.01
N LEU A 284 -14.86 6.80 3.54
CA LEU A 284 -16.08 6.75 2.71
C LEU A 284 -16.25 7.98 1.83
N SER A 285 -15.90 9.18 2.31
CA SER A 285 -15.95 10.42 1.52
C SER A 285 -15.06 10.31 0.28
N ARG A 286 -13.87 9.70 0.41
CA ARG A 286 -12.96 9.40 -0.70
C ARG A 286 -13.57 8.44 -1.74
N LEU A 287 -14.48 7.53 -1.35
CA LEU A 287 -15.17 6.61 -2.26
C LEU A 287 -16.13 7.33 -3.22
N PHE A 288 -16.72 8.47 -2.82
CA PHE A 288 -17.69 9.19 -3.66
C PHE A 288 -17.06 9.73 -4.94
N PHE A 289 -15.77 10.03 -4.94
CA PHE A 289 -15.03 10.40 -6.15
C PHE A 289 -14.88 9.23 -7.15
N LEU A 290 -15.12 8.00 -6.72
CA LEU A 290 -15.07 6.79 -7.56
C LEU A 290 -16.46 6.40 -8.12
N LYS A 291 -17.56 6.95 -7.59
CA LYS A 291 -18.95 6.66 -8.03
C LYS A 291 -19.23 6.96 -9.51
N PRO A 292 -18.76 8.07 -10.11
CA PRO A 292 -19.07 8.39 -11.51
C PRO A 292 -18.54 7.36 -12.51
N LEU A 293 -17.52 6.59 -12.12
CA LEU A 293 -16.76 5.70 -13.01
C LEU A 293 -17.18 4.24 -12.89
N VAL A 294 -17.99 3.92 -11.88
CA VAL A 294 -18.41 2.56 -11.59
C VAL A 294 -19.93 2.53 -11.50
N SER A 295 -20.59 1.87 -12.46
CA SER A 295 -22.02 1.53 -12.38
C SER A 295 -22.25 0.46 -11.30
N LEU A 296 -21.99 0.84 -10.05
CA LEU A 296 -22.34 0.07 -8.88
C LEU A 296 -23.78 0.46 -8.54
N LYS A 297 -24.74 -0.36 -8.98
CA LYS A 297 -26.18 -0.34 -8.58
C LYS A 297 -26.42 -0.37 -7.05
N VAL A 298 -25.36 -0.34 -6.25
CA VAL A 298 -25.35 -0.36 -4.78
C VAL A 298 -25.54 1.05 -4.19
N PHE A 299 -25.48 2.10 -5.01
CA PHE A 299 -25.24 3.47 -4.54
C PHE A 299 -26.38 4.49 -4.75
N ASP A 300 -27.54 4.08 -5.25
CA ASP A 300 -28.65 4.98 -5.61
C ASP A 300 -29.57 5.38 -4.44
N SER A 301 -29.20 5.10 -3.18
CA SER A 301 -29.98 5.56 -2.03
C SER A 301 -29.09 6.08 -0.89
N PRO A 302 -29.23 7.36 -0.49
CA PRO A 302 -28.59 7.94 0.68
C PRO A 302 -28.92 7.18 1.99
N ASP A 303 -30.01 6.42 2.03
CA ASP A 303 -30.47 5.70 3.21
C ASP A 303 -29.81 4.31 3.39
N CYS A 304 -29.05 3.84 2.39
CA CYS A 304 -28.41 2.52 2.43
C CYS A 304 -27.13 2.47 3.28
N TYR A 305 -26.53 3.62 3.60
CA TYR A 305 -25.27 3.70 4.35
C TYR A 305 -25.41 3.23 5.80
N ASN A 306 -26.56 3.47 6.43
CA ASN A 306 -26.80 3.07 7.83
C ASN A 306 -27.21 1.61 8.00
N ASN A 307 -27.80 0.98 6.98
CA ASN A 307 -28.37 -0.37 7.10
C ASN A 307 -27.45 -1.51 6.61
N LYS A 308 -26.37 -1.23 5.88
CA LYS A 308 -25.43 -2.24 5.35
C LYS A 308 -24.11 -2.36 6.12
N LEU A 309 -24.04 -1.73 7.29
CA LEU A 309 -22.91 -1.79 8.23
C LEU A 309 -23.24 -2.59 9.51
N LYS A 310 -24.31 -3.39 9.48
CA LYS A 310 -24.57 -4.47 10.44
C LYS A 310 -23.85 -5.75 9.98
#